data_AF-A0A397EML5-F1
#
_entry.id   AF-A0A397EML5-F1
#
_cell.length_a   1.000
_cell.length_b   1.000
_cell.length_c   1.000
_cell.angle_alpha   90.00
_cell.angle_beta   90.00
_cell.angle_gamma   90.00
#
_symmetry.space_group_name_H-M   'P 1'
#
loop_
_entity.id
_entity.type
_entity.pdbx_description
1 polymer ?
#
loop_
_entity_poly.entity_id
_entity_poly.type
_entity_poly.pdbx_seq_one_letter_code
_entity_poly.pdbx_strand_id
1 'polypeptide(L)'
;MDEEEFAHYAEVLLSMKEYEGFVWREGFRKKQHLKRLSEKHARRLPAFTVKDSIPAMLRYAKTNQEFWDQVCAMQANFGPEVDLPSHINLKQPMKTPYRHYSKLKSTLHQLVRDWAVEVGMSITMSL
;
A
#
# COMPACT_ATOMS: atom_id res chain seq x y z
N MET A 1 -2.25 26.37 10.67
CA MET A 1 -1.47 25.55 9.74
C MET A 1 -0.78 26.49 8.79
N ASP A 2 0.55 26.45 8.74
CA ASP A 2 1.31 27.20 7.75
C ASP A 2 1.21 26.54 6.35
N GLU A 3 1.68 27.23 5.31
CA GLU A 3 1.54 26.77 3.93
C GLU A 3 2.34 25.48 3.66
N GLU A 4 3.52 25.33 4.28
CA GLU A 4 4.36 24.14 4.14
C GLU A 4 3.70 22.92 4.80
N GLU A 5 3.12 23.11 5.98
CA GLU A 5 2.36 22.11 6.72
C GLU A 5 1.13 21.66 5.93
N PHE A 6 0.38 22.61 5.33
CA PHE A 6 -0.77 22.29 4.48
C PHE A 6 -0.38 21.53 3.21
N ALA A 7 0.69 21.96 2.53
CA ALA A 7 1.18 21.27 1.34
C ALA A 7 1.64 19.84 1.68
N HIS A 8 2.32 19.66 2.82
CA HIS A 8 2.71 18.33 3.28
C HIS A 8 1.51 17.47 3.63
N TYR A 9 0.51 18.01 4.33
CA TYR A 9 -0.74 17.33 4.64
C TYR A 9 -1.46 16.85 3.38
N ALA A 10 -1.61 17.72 2.38
CA ALA A 10 -2.20 17.36 1.08
C ALA A 10 -1.39 16.28 0.36
N GLU A 11 -0.04 16.35 0.38
CA GLU A 11 0.84 15.33 -0.20
C GLU A 11 0.64 13.96 0.48
N VAL A 12 0.47 13.93 1.81
CA VAL A 12 0.20 12.70 2.57
C VAL A 12 -1.15 12.10 2.17
N LEU A 13 -2.22 12.89 2.12
CA LEU A 13 -3.53 12.40 1.70
C LEU A 13 -3.54 11.91 0.25
N LEU A 14 -2.87 12.62 -0.65
CA LEU A 14 -2.71 12.16 -2.04
C LEU A 14 -1.97 10.83 -2.09
N SER A 15 -0.96 10.61 -1.25
CA SER A 15 -0.22 9.34 -1.23
C SER A 15 -1.09 8.15 -0.81
N MET A 16 -2.08 8.39 0.08
CA MET A 16 -3.08 7.38 0.46
C MET A 16 -3.97 7.02 -0.72
N LYS A 17 -4.41 8.01 -1.52
CA LYS A 17 -5.15 7.78 -2.77
C LYS A 17 -4.34 7.00 -3.81
N GLU A 18 -3.03 7.19 -3.84
CA GLU A 18 -2.12 6.55 -4.81
C GLU A 18 -1.58 5.17 -4.37
N TYR A 19 -1.96 4.65 -3.19
CA TYR A 19 -1.39 3.43 -2.61
C TYR A 19 -1.44 2.21 -3.56
N GLU A 20 -2.59 1.93 -4.17
CA GLU A 20 -2.75 0.83 -5.12
C GLU A 20 -1.78 1.00 -6.30
N GLY A 21 -1.61 2.22 -6.80
CA GLY A 21 -0.69 2.55 -7.89
C GLY A 21 0.76 2.20 -7.56
N PHE A 22 1.20 2.46 -6.32
CA PHE A 22 2.52 2.02 -5.86
C PHE A 22 2.66 0.49 -5.86
N VAL A 23 1.66 -0.23 -5.35
CA VAL A 23 1.70 -1.69 -5.29
C VAL A 23 1.67 -2.31 -6.69
N TRP A 24 0.93 -1.73 -7.63
CA TRP A 24 0.93 -2.15 -9.04
C TRP A 24 2.31 -2.03 -9.68
N ARG A 25 3.03 -0.92 -9.44
CA ARG A 25 4.39 -0.72 -9.94
C ARG A 25 5.37 -1.75 -9.37
N GLU A 26 5.24 -2.06 -8.08
CA GLU A 26 6.00 -3.13 -7.43
C GLU A 26 5.67 -4.51 -8.04
N GLY A 27 4.40 -4.78 -8.33
CA GLY A 27 3.95 -6.01 -8.97
C GLY A 27 4.52 -6.16 -10.38
N PHE A 28 4.50 -5.09 -11.16
CA PHE A 28 5.11 -5.07 -12.48
C PHE A 28 6.62 -5.29 -12.41
N ARG A 29 7.32 -4.62 -11.49
CA ARG A 29 8.76 -4.81 -11.26
C ARG A 29 9.07 -6.28 -10.94
N LYS A 30 8.34 -6.89 -10.00
CA LYS A 30 8.49 -8.31 -9.66
C LYS A 30 8.21 -9.23 -10.85
N LYS A 31 7.17 -8.95 -11.64
CA LYS A 31 6.84 -9.70 -12.86
C LYS A 31 7.97 -9.63 -13.89
N GLN A 32 8.58 -8.46 -14.08
CA GLN A 32 9.72 -8.30 -14.98
C GLN A 32 10.96 -9.06 -14.48
N HIS A 33 11.23 -9.06 -13.17
CA HIS A 33 12.31 -9.87 -12.61
C HIS A 33 12.09 -11.37 -12.80
N LEU A 34 10.87 -11.87 -12.57
CA LEU A 34 10.53 -13.28 -12.80
C LEU A 34 10.74 -13.69 -14.26
N LYS A 35 10.36 -12.85 -15.22
CA LYS A 35 10.56 -13.10 -16.66
C LYS A 35 12.03 -13.17 -17.07
N ARG A 36 12.93 -12.54 -16.31
CA ARG A 36 14.37 -12.52 -16.59
C ARG A 36 15.12 -13.70 -15.96
N LEU A 37 14.46 -14.53 -15.16
CA LEU A 37 15.07 -15.71 -14.58
C LEU A 37 15.35 -16.75 -15.67
N SER A 38 16.51 -17.40 -15.59
CA SER A 38 16.77 -18.59 -16.41
C SER A 38 15.86 -19.73 -15.98
N GLU A 39 15.56 -20.64 -16.90
CA GLU A 39 14.65 -21.76 -16.66
C GLU A 39 15.08 -22.61 -15.46
N LYS A 40 16.39 -22.84 -15.29
CA LYS A 40 16.98 -23.53 -14.14
C LYS A 40 16.58 -22.89 -12.80
N HIS A 41 16.57 -21.56 -12.72
CA HIS A 41 16.18 -20.85 -11.50
C HIS A 41 14.67 -20.77 -11.32
N ALA A 42 13.93 -20.56 -12.41
CA ALA A 42 12.47 -20.52 -12.38
C ALA A 42 11.87 -21.84 -11.84
N ARG A 43 12.42 -23.00 -12.23
CA ARG A 43 12.01 -24.32 -11.74
C ARG A 43 12.26 -24.55 -10.24
N ARG A 44 13.12 -23.75 -9.59
CA ARG A 44 13.39 -23.84 -8.15
C ARG A 44 12.39 -23.04 -7.31
N LEU A 45 11.61 -22.15 -7.94
CA LEU A 45 10.64 -21.34 -7.23
C LEU A 45 9.35 -22.14 -6.97
N PRO A 46 8.72 -21.95 -5.80
CA PRO A 46 7.39 -22.48 -5.57
C PRO A 46 6.39 -21.99 -6.63
N ALA A 47 5.44 -22.84 -7.00
CA ALA A 47 4.40 -22.50 -7.98
C ALA A 47 3.65 -21.22 -7.59
N PHE A 48 3.37 -21.05 -6.29
CA PHE A 48 2.76 -19.84 -5.73
C PHE A 48 3.57 -18.58 -6.08
N THR A 49 4.89 -18.60 -5.90
CA THR A 49 5.75 -17.44 -6.20
C THR A 49 5.65 -17.03 -7.66
N VAL A 50 5.63 -18.01 -8.57
CA VAL A 50 5.65 -17.76 -10.01
C VAL A 50 4.28 -17.33 -10.54
N LYS A 51 3.19 -17.92 -10.03
CA LYS A 51 1.84 -17.76 -10.60
C LYS A 51 0.92 -16.88 -9.76
N ASP A 52 0.95 -17.04 -8.45
CA ASP A 52 -0.14 -16.58 -7.58
C ASP A 52 0.24 -15.39 -6.69
N SER A 53 1.53 -15.22 -6.39
CA SER A 53 2.00 -14.19 -5.45
C SER A 53 1.69 -12.77 -5.93
N ILE A 54 1.91 -12.47 -7.22
CA ILE A 54 1.64 -11.15 -7.79
C ILE A 54 0.12 -10.92 -7.89
N PRO A 55 -0.71 -11.83 -8.45
CA PRO A 55 -2.15 -11.68 -8.41
C PRO A 55 -2.72 -11.49 -6.99
N ALA A 56 -2.23 -12.25 -6.00
CA ALA A 56 -2.64 -12.10 -4.61
C ALA A 56 -2.28 -10.71 -4.07
N MET A 57 -1.05 -10.25 -4.31
CA MET A 57 -0.61 -8.92 -3.90
C MET A 57 -1.48 -7.81 -4.50
N LEU A 58 -1.85 -7.90 -5.78
CA LEU A 58 -2.71 -6.90 -6.44
C LEU A 58 -4.16 -6.94 -5.91
N ARG A 59 -4.70 -8.12 -5.58
CA ARG A 59 -6.02 -8.21 -4.94
C ARG A 59 -6.02 -7.54 -3.56
N TYR A 60 -5.03 -7.83 -2.72
CA TYR A 60 -4.93 -7.20 -1.41
C TYR A 60 -4.59 -5.71 -1.48
N ALA A 61 -3.91 -5.26 -2.55
CA ALA A 61 -3.69 -3.84 -2.79
C ALA A 61 -5.01 -3.07 -2.90
N LYS A 62 -5.99 -3.63 -3.60
CA LYS A 62 -7.33 -3.03 -3.73
C LYS A 62 -8.04 -2.93 -2.38
N THR A 63 -8.03 -4.00 -1.58
CA THR A 63 -8.64 -3.97 -0.23
C THR A 63 -7.97 -2.93 0.67
N ASN A 64 -6.64 -2.82 0.62
CA ASN A 64 -5.92 -1.80 1.37
C ASN A 64 -6.21 -0.38 0.84
N GLN A 65 -6.44 -0.22 -0.47
CA GLN A 65 -6.83 1.06 -1.05
C GLN A 65 -8.20 1.51 -0.53
N GLU A 66 -9.17 0.60 -0.43
CA GLU A 66 -10.49 0.89 0.13
C GLU A 66 -10.37 1.40 1.58
N PHE A 67 -9.47 0.83 2.38
CA PHE A 67 -9.16 1.34 3.72
C PHE A 67 -8.59 2.77 3.69
N TRP A 68 -7.61 3.03 2.82
CA TRP A 68 -7.02 4.37 2.69
C TRP A 68 -8.02 5.42 2.20
N ASP A 69 -8.91 5.05 1.29
CA ASP A 69 -9.98 5.92 0.80
C ASP A 69 -10.96 6.29 1.93
N GLN A 70 -11.27 5.35 2.83
CA GLN A 70 -12.06 5.64 4.03
C GLN A 70 -11.34 6.60 4.99
N VAL A 71 -10.03 6.44 5.18
CA VAL A 71 -9.22 7.37 5.98
C VAL A 71 -9.26 8.78 5.37
N CYS A 72 -9.08 8.92 4.06
CA CYS A 72 -9.20 10.21 3.38
C CYS A 72 -10.61 10.82 3.51
N ALA A 73 -11.66 10.00 3.35
CA ALA A 73 -13.05 10.46 3.50
C ALA A 73 -13.35 10.91 4.93
N MET A 74 -12.81 10.22 5.94
CA MET A 74 -12.93 10.62 7.34
C MET A 74 -12.28 11.99 7.59
N GLN A 75 -11.10 12.25 7.00
CA GLN A 75 -10.37 13.50 7.18
C GLN A 75 -11.15 14.74 6.71
N ALA A 76 -12.10 14.60 5.77
CA ALA A 76 -12.98 15.69 5.37
C ALA A 76 -13.81 16.27 6.54
N ASN A 77 -14.01 15.51 7.61
CA ASN A 77 -14.76 15.94 8.80
C ASN A 77 -13.87 16.50 9.94
N PHE A 78 -12.54 16.36 9.85
CA PHE A 78 -11.63 16.67 10.96
C PHE A 78 -10.47 17.59 10.57
N GLY A 79 -10.00 17.53 9.33
CA GLY A 79 -8.86 18.27 8.84
C GLY A 79 -9.24 19.41 7.88
N PRO A 80 -8.26 20.19 7.43
CA PRO A 80 -8.49 21.20 6.40
C PRO A 80 -8.90 20.55 5.08
N GLU A 81 -9.74 21.25 4.32
CA GLU A 81 -10.23 20.78 3.03
C GLU A 81 -9.09 20.69 2.00
N VAL A 82 -8.99 19.54 1.33
CA VAL A 82 -8.00 19.27 0.28
C VAL A 82 -8.73 18.72 -0.92
N ASP A 83 -8.49 19.31 -2.09
CA ASP A 83 -8.99 18.79 -3.36
C ASP A 83 -8.22 17.52 -3.76
N LEU A 84 -8.77 16.37 -3.38
CA LEU A 84 -8.22 15.06 -3.70
C LEU A 84 -8.86 14.50 -4.98
N PRO A 85 -8.08 13.86 -5.86
CA PRO A 85 -8.64 13.24 -7.06
C PRO A 85 -9.63 12.13 -6.67
N SER A 86 -10.81 12.16 -7.29
CA SER A 86 -11.84 11.12 -7.12
C SER A 86 -11.40 9.75 -7.65
N HIS A 87 -10.50 9.73 -8.63
CA HIS A 87 -9.93 8.52 -9.22
C HIS A 87 -8.43 8.66 -9.52
N ILE A 88 -7.65 7.63 -9.18
CA ILE A 88 -6.24 7.52 -9.55
C ILE A 88 -6.09 6.64 -10.79
N ASN A 89 -5.54 7.22 -11.85
CA ASN A 89 -5.18 6.45 -13.04
C ASN A 89 -3.85 5.71 -12.83
N LEU A 90 -3.93 4.39 -12.61
CA LEU A 90 -2.76 3.53 -12.37
C LEU A 90 -1.76 3.50 -13.55
N LYS A 91 -2.15 3.96 -14.75
CA LYS A 91 -1.26 4.04 -15.91
C LYS A 91 -0.40 5.31 -15.93
N GLN A 92 -0.77 6.35 -15.18
CA GLN A 92 -0.01 7.59 -15.11
C GLN A 92 1.08 7.52 -14.02
N PRO A 93 2.20 8.25 -14.18
CA PRO A 93 3.19 8.44 -13.10
C PRO A 93 2.52 8.84 -11.78
N MET A 94 2.99 8.25 -10.68
CA MET A 94 2.54 8.70 -9.34
C MET A 94 3.08 10.10 -9.09
N LYS A 95 2.24 10.94 -8.51
CA LYS A 95 2.59 12.31 -8.16
C LYS A 95 3.40 12.35 -6.87
N THR A 96 3.13 11.43 -5.94
CA THR A 96 3.77 11.43 -4.64
C THR A 96 5.12 10.69 -4.64
N PRO A 97 6.11 11.18 -3.86
CA PRO A 97 7.40 10.50 -3.72
C PRO A 97 7.29 9.11 -3.08
N TYR A 98 8.15 8.17 -3.52
CA TYR A 98 8.16 6.78 -3.02
C TYR A 98 8.32 6.64 -1.50
N ARG A 99 8.95 7.61 -0.82
CA ARG A 99 9.07 7.63 0.65
C ARG A 99 7.72 7.52 1.36
N HIS A 100 6.65 8.04 0.75
CA HIS A 100 5.30 7.96 1.32
C HIS A 100 4.75 6.54 1.26
N TYR A 101 4.98 5.82 0.17
CA TYR A 101 4.62 4.40 0.09
C TYR A 101 5.28 3.58 1.21
N SER A 102 6.58 3.83 1.49
CA SER A 102 7.27 3.19 2.62
C SER A 102 6.60 3.51 3.96
N LYS A 103 6.20 4.76 4.19
CA LYS A 103 5.46 5.17 5.39
C LYS A 103 4.10 4.48 5.48
N LEU A 104 3.28 4.49 4.43
CA LEU A 104 1.98 3.83 4.39
C LEU A 104 2.09 2.33 4.68
N LYS A 105 3.10 1.67 4.12
CA LYS A 105 3.39 0.26 4.41
C LYS A 105 3.71 0.06 5.89
N SER A 106 4.54 0.90 6.50
CA SER A 106 4.81 0.84 7.93
C SER A 106 3.55 1.10 8.77
N THR A 107 2.70 2.04 8.34
CA THR A 107 1.43 2.33 9.01
C THR A 107 0.50 1.11 9.00
N LEU A 108 0.39 0.36 7.89
CA LEU A 108 -0.40 -0.89 7.88
C LEU A 108 0.11 -1.91 8.89
N HIS A 109 1.43 -2.05 9.06
CA HIS A 109 1.98 -2.93 10.10
C HIS A 109 1.67 -2.42 11.51
N GLN A 110 1.73 -1.10 11.71
CA GLN A 110 1.40 -0.48 12.99
C GLN A 110 -0.09 -0.70 13.35
N LEU A 111 -0.99 -0.65 12.36
CA LEU A 111 -2.40 -0.97 12.58
C LEU A 111 -2.61 -2.41 13.06
N VAL A 112 -1.89 -3.38 12.45
CA VAL A 112 -1.94 -4.77 12.92
C VAL A 112 -1.41 -4.88 14.35
N ARG A 113 -0.27 -4.24 14.65
CA ARG A 113 0.33 -4.27 15.98
C ARG A 113 -0.62 -3.74 17.06
N ASP A 114 -1.28 -2.62 16.78
CA ASP A 114 -2.04 -1.90 17.81
C ASP A 114 -3.50 -2.39 17.92
N TRP A 115 -4.06 -2.94 16.84
CA TRP A 115 -5.50 -3.20 16.74
C TRP A 115 -5.89 -4.61 16.30
N ALA A 116 -4.96 -5.45 15.81
CA ALA A 116 -5.31 -6.83 15.46
C ALA A 116 -5.38 -7.71 16.71
N VAL A 117 -6.54 -8.34 16.93
CA VAL A 117 -6.81 -9.26 18.06
C VAL A 117 -5.77 -10.39 18.13
N GLU A 118 -5.30 -10.88 16.99
CA GLU A 118 -4.36 -11.99 16.87
C GLU A 118 -2.99 -11.73 17.53
N VAL A 119 -2.55 -10.47 17.59
CA VAL A 119 -1.27 -10.10 18.23
C VAL A 119 -1.40 -10.15 19.76
N GLY A 120 -2.60 -9.95 20.31
CA GLY A 120 -2.89 -10.07 21.75
C GLY A 120 -3.04 -11.51 22.24
N MET A 121 -3.34 -12.47 21.36
CA MET A 121 -3.57 -13.88 21.73
C MET A 121 -2.28 -14.73 21.80
N SER A 122 -1.18 -14.30 21.17
CA SER A 122 0.10 -15.03 21.29
C SER A 122 0.78 -14.89 22.65
N ILE A 123 0.32 -13.99 23.53
CA ILE A 123 0.91 -13.76 24.87
C ILE A 123 0.21 -14.58 25.97
N THR A 124 -0.97 -15.15 25.72
CA THR A 124 -1.80 -15.82 26.75
C THR A 124 -1.86 -17.35 26.66
N MET A 125 -1.07 -18.00 25.80
CA MET A 125 -0.96 -19.46 25.76
C MET A 125 0.45 -19.97 26.07
N SER A 126 0.94 -19.68 27.27
CA SER A 126 2.00 -20.47 27.92
C SER A 126 2.07 -20.17 29.42
N LEU A 127 1.10 -20.71 30.17
CA LEU A 127 1.26 -21.12 31.58
C LEU A 127 0.37 -22.34 31.83
#